data_AF-A0A3B6I2L6-F1
#
_entry.id   AF-A0A3B6I2L6-F1
#
_cell.length_a   1.000
_cell.length_b   1.000
_cell.length_c   1.000
_cell.angle_alpha   90.00
_cell.angle_beta   90.00
_cell.angle_gamma   90.00
#
_symmetry.space_group_name_H-M   'P 1'
#
loop_
_entity.id
_entity.type
_entity.pdbx_description
1 polymer ?
#
loop_
_entity_poly.entity_id
_entity_poly.type
_entity_poly.pdbx_seq_one_letter_code
_entity_poly.pdbx_strand_id
1 'polypeptide(L)'
;MEEVVLLIVGAGPAGLATAACLSQFSIPYVIVERENCSASLWRNRTYDRLKLHLAREFCELPHMPYPADTPTYIPKNTFIKYVDDYIECFTIHPRYLTVVESSTYDFNGKYWSIMARDMAKCTIVNYRAKFLVVASGENSVENIPVVPGLENFSGVAIHSSCYKSGIDYSGRNVLVIGSGNSGMEITYDLASHGANTSIVIRSPIHVMTKELIRLGMTLVHYLPLKMIDGLLLMMANFVFGDLSRHGITRPENGPLVLKSETGRSAVIDVGTIGLIKNDKIKVHGRITKIKGKIIEFEGGKEASFDAIVFATGYKSTANSWLKVMDKKLALPKKQLPVLCQKIRYLISKMKSKSFYFPDKINTVHCAP
;
A
#
# COMPACT_ATOMS: atom_id res chain seq x y z
N MET A 1 -11.36 -22.44 -23.51
CA MET A 1 -10.16 -21.58 -23.36
C MET A 1 -10.51 -20.25 -23.98
N GLU A 2 -10.37 -19.16 -23.24
CA GLU A 2 -10.82 -17.84 -23.66
C GLU A 2 -9.64 -17.04 -24.23
N GLU A 3 -9.78 -16.53 -25.46
CA GLU A 3 -8.76 -15.71 -26.09
C GLU A 3 -9.06 -14.23 -25.83
N VAL A 4 -8.08 -13.51 -25.28
CA VAL A 4 -8.20 -12.10 -24.94
C VAL A 4 -7.00 -11.34 -25.47
N VAL A 5 -7.18 -10.08 -25.86
CA VAL A 5 -6.05 -9.24 -26.27
C VAL A 5 -5.18 -8.90 -25.06
N LEU A 6 -5.80 -8.48 -23.95
CA LEU A 6 -5.11 -8.09 -22.74
C LEU A 6 -5.89 -8.55 -21.51
N LEU A 7 -5.20 -9.16 -20.56
CA LEU A 7 -5.74 -9.53 -19.26
C LEU A 7 -5.17 -8.62 -18.17
N ILE A 8 -6.03 -7.97 -17.38
CA ILE A 8 -5.69 -7.19 -16.19
C ILE A 8 -6.01 -8.01 -14.96
N VAL A 9 -5.03 -8.23 -14.09
CA VAL A 9 -5.21 -8.95 -12.83
C VAL A 9 -5.28 -7.96 -11.68
N GLY A 10 -6.48 -7.75 -11.13
CA GLY A 10 -6.78 -6.86 -10.01
C GLY A 10 -7.60 -5.64 -10.41
N ALA A 11 -8.69 -5.38 -9.68
CA ALA A 11 -9.57 -4.22 -9.83
C ALA A 11 -9.39 -3.21 -8.69
N GLY A 12 -8.12 -2.99 -8.30
CA GLY A 12 -7.70 -1.83 -7.52
C GLY A 12 -7.47 -0.59 -8.40
N PRO A 13 -7.09 0.56 -7.82
CA PRO A 13 -6.89 1.82 -8.55
C PRO A 13 -6.00 1.68 -9.79
N ALA A 14 -4.92 0.90 -9.69
CA ALA A 14 -4.00 0.64 -10.80
C ALA A 14 -4.67 -0.10 -11.99
N GLY A 15 -5.44 -1.14 -11.71
CA GLY A 15 -6.13 -1.94 -12.72
C GLY A 15 -7.26 -1.16 -13.38
N LEU A 16 -8.03 -0.41 -12.59
CA LEU A 16 -9.12 0.44 -13.07
C LEU A 16 -8.60 1.59 -13.94
N ALA A 17 -7.54 2.27 -13.51
CA ALA A 17 -6.90 3.30 -14.31
C ALA A 17 -6.37 2.74 -15.65
N THR A 18 -5.82 1.52 -15.63
CA THR A 18 -5.38 0.84 -16.84
C THR A 18 -6.56 0.52 -17.77
N ALA A 19 -7.66 -0.01 -17.23
CA ALA A 19 -8.87 -0.32 -17.98
C ALA A 19 -9.48 0.94 -18.65
N ALA A 20 -9.58 2.05 -17.92
CA ALA A 20 -10.07 3.32 -18.46
C ALA A 20 -9.15 3.85 -19.58
N CYS A 21 -7.83 3.81 -19.37
CA CYS A 21 -6.87 4.19 -20.41
C CYS A 21 -7.06 3.32 -21.66
N LEU A 22 -7.17 1.99 -21.52
CA LEU A 22 -7.33 1.08 -22.66
C LEU A 22 -8.65 1.32 -23.42
N SER A 23 -9.73 1.61 -22.70
CA SER A 23 -11.03 1.96 -23.27
C SER A 23 -10.95 3.16 -24.21
N GLN A 24 -10.21 4.21 -23.83
CA GLN A 24 -10.03 5.39 -24.67
C GLN A 24 -9.32 5.09 -26.01
N PHE A 25 -8.48 4.07 -26.05
CA PHE A 25 -7.80 3.63 -27.28
C PHE A 25 -8.52 2.49 -27.98
N SER A 26 -9.73 2.12 -27.55
CA SER A 26 -10.50 1.00 -28.10
C SER A 26 -9.72 -0.32 -28.11
N ILE A 27 -8.85 -0.53 -27.10
CA ILE A 27 -8.09 -1.76 -26.95
C ILE A 27 -8.93 -2.74 -26.13
N PRO A 28 -9.34 -3.91 -26.66
CA PRO A 28 -10.11 -4.89 -25.90
C PRO A 28 -9.32 -5.42 -24.70
N TYR A 29 -9.98 -5.57 -23.55
CA TYR A 29 -9.38 -6.15 -22.36
C TYR A 29 -10.40 -6.96 -21.56
N VAL A 30 -9.88 -7.85 -20.72
CA VAL A 30 -10.62 -8.47 -19.62
C VAL A 30 -9.92 -8.09 -18.32
N ILE A 31 -10.69 -7.75 -17.30
CA ILE A 31 -10.20 -7.50 -15.94
C ILE A 31 -10.79 -8.54 -14.99
N VAL A 32 -9.94 -9.16 -14.18
CA VAL A 32 -10.32 -10.16 -13.18
C VAL A 32 -9.95 -9.66 -11.78
N GLU A 33 -10.82 -9.89 -10.81
CA GLU A 33 -10.64 -9.51 -9.41
C GLU A 33 -10.97 -10.69 -8.50
N ARG A 34 -10.11 -10.96 -7.52
CA ARG A 34 -10.26 -12.11 -6.63
C ARG A 34 -11.41 -11.91 -5.64
N GLU A 35 -11.64 -10.68 -5.23
CA GLU A 35 -12.70 -10.32 -4.27
C GLU A 35 -14.02 -10.09 -5.00
N ASN A 36 -15.11 -9.93 -4.24
CA ASN A 36 -16.44 -9.63 -4.76
C ASN A 36 -16.66 -8.14 -5.10
N CYS A 37 -15.63 -7.31 -5.01
CA CYS A 37 -15.72 -5.86 -5.18
C CYS A 37 -14.40 -5.23 -5.63
N SER A 38 -14.48 -4.06 -6.27
CA SER A 38 -13.32 -3.23 -6.58
C SER A 38 -12.78 -2.49 -5.36
N ALA A 39 -11.48 -2.18 -5.39
CA ALA A 39 -10.77 -1.52 -4.29
C ALA A 39 -10.99 -2.20 -2.91
N SER A 40 -11.08 -3.53 -2.91
CA SER A 40 -11.37 -4.37 -1.74
C SER A 40 -10.49 -4.11 -0.51
N LEU A 41 -9.22 -3.73 -0.69
CA LEU A 41 -8.33 -3.29 0.40
C LEU A 41 -8.97 -2.14 1.18
N TRP A 42 -9.45 -1.12 0.46
CA TRP A 42 -10.08 0.06 1.05
C TRP A 42 -11.43 -0.25 1.67
N ARG A 43 -12.23 -1.12 1.06
CA ARG A 43 -13.55 -1.48 1.60
C ARG A 43 -13.44 -2.36 2.85
N ASN A 44 -12.67 -3.42 2.76
CA ASN A 44 -12.74 -4.53 3.71
C ASN A 44 -11.59 -4.55 4.71
N ARG A 45 -10.40 -4.07 4.32
CA ARG A 45 -9.13 -4.32 5.06
C ARG A 45 -8.46 -3.03 5.55
N THR A 46 -9.26 -2.02 5.88
CA THR A 46 -8.82 -0.74 6.47
C THR A 46 -9.67 -0.38 7.68
N TYR A 47 -9.10 0.47 8.52
CA TYR A 47 -9.76 1.12 9.66
C TYR A 47 -10.63 2.30 9.23
N ASP A 48 -11.57 2.69 10.09
CA ASP A 48 -12.69 3.56 9.71
C ASP A 48 -12.26 5.02 9.55
N ARG A 49 -11.32 5.48 10.38
CA ARG A 49 -10.81 6.86 10.35
C ARG A 49 -9.90 7.19 9.17
N LEU A 50 -9.56 6.19 8.34
CA LEU A 50 -8.54 6.32 7.29
C LEU A 50 -8.83 7.50 6.36
N LYS A 51 -7.81 8.31 6.13
CA LYS A 51 -7.78 9.34 5.09
C LYS A 51 -6.60 9.08 4.17
N LEU A 52 -6.72 9.47 2.92
CA LEU A 52 -5.57 9.53 2.03
C LEU A 52 -4.57 10.51 2.61
N HIS A 53 -3.35 10.04 2.81
CA HIS A 53 -2.26 10.88 3.32
C HIS A 53 -1.76 11.91 2.31
N LEU A 54 -2.01 11.68 1.03
CA LEU A 54 -1.59 12.57 -0.05
C LEU A 54 -2.72 13.54 -0.39
N ALA A 55 -2.32 14.69 -0.91
CA ALA A 55 -3.26 15.67 -1.43
C ALA A 55 -3.99 15.15 -2.68
N ARG A 56 -5.24 15.55 -2.86
CA ARG A 56 -6.17 15.05 -3.88
C ARG A 56 -5.57 15.07 -5.29
N GLU A 57 -4.81 16.11 -5.63
CA GLU A 57 -4.18 16.29 -6.94
C GLU A 57 -3.18 15.16 -7.29
N PHE A 58 -2.65 14.45 -6.29
CA PHE A 58 -1.73 13.33 -6.48
C PHE A 58 -2.44 11.95 -6.47
N CYS A 59 -3.73 11.94 -6.17
CA CYS A 59 -4.55 10.74 -6.03
C CYS A 59 -5.62 10.62 -7.12
N GLU A 60 -5.61 11.49 -8.13
CA GLU A 60 -6.53 11.45 -9.26
C GLU A 60 -6.20 10.26 -10.16
N LEU A 61 -7.23 9.47 -10.49
CA LEU A 61 -7.15 8.51 -11.58
C LEU A 61 -7.20 9.23 -12.93
N PRO A 62 -6.55 8.67 -13.95
CA PRO A 62 -6.48 9.30 -15.27
C PRO A 62 -7.87 9.61 -15.81
N HIS A 63 -7.98 10.78 -16.44
CA HIS A 63 -9.16 11.24 -17.16
C HIS A 63 -10.37 11.61 -16.28
N MET A 64 -10.26 11.55 -14.95
CA MET A 64 -11.33 11.95 -14.05
C MET A 64 -10.75 12.64 -12.80
N PRO A 65 -10.66 13.98 -12.79
CA PRO A 65 -10.23 14.71 -11.60
C PRO A 65 -11.26 14.58 -10.48
N TYR A 66 -10.85 14.91 -9.25
CA TYR A 66 -11.83 15.03 -8.16
C TYR A 66 -12.73 16.26 -8.36
N PRO A 67 -14.00 16.21 -7.92
CA PRO A 67 -14.86 17.39 -7.84
C PRO A 67 -14.21 18.56 -7.08
N ALA A 68 -14.50 19.79 -7.50
CA ALA A 68 -13.81 21.00 -7.00
C ALA A 68 -13.96 21.21 -5.48
N ASP A 69 -15.07 20.76 -4.90
CA ASP A 69 -15.43 20.80 -3.48
C ASP A 69 -14.80 19.66 -2.65
N THR A 70 -14.12 18.70 -3.28
CA THR A 70 -13.48 17.58 -2.58
C THR A 70 -12.40 18.07 -1.62
N PRO A 71 -12.35 17.63 -0.34
CA PRO A 71 -11.29 18.02 0.58
C PRO A 71 -9.89 17.69 0.04
N THR A 72 -8.88 18.50 0.41
CA THR A 72 -7.49 18.26 0.00
C THR A 72 -7.00 16.86 0.39
N TYR A 73 -7.39 16.36 1.56
CA TYR A 73 -7.06 15.01 2.04
C TYR A 73 -8.34 14.19 2.14
N ILE A 74 -8.44 13.17 1.31
CA ILE A 74 -9.71 12.51 1.00
C ILE A 74 -10.03 11.44 2.04
N PRO A 75 -11.21 11.48 2.69
CA PRO A 75 -11.67 10.40 3.56
C PRO A 75 -11.90 9.09 2.80
N LYS A 76 -11.71 7.95 3.47
CA LYS A 76 -11.93 6.60 2.91
C LYS A 76 -13.22 6.47 2.10
N ASN A 77 -14.36 6.88 2.67
CA ASN A 77 -15.67 6.73 2.00
C ASN A 77 -15.79 7.61 0.75
N THR A 78 -15.21 8.81 0.75
CA THR A 78 -15.16 9.67 -0.44
C THR A 78 -14.28 9.06 -1.52
N PHE A 79 -13.14 8.45 -1.17
CA PHE A 79 -12.30 7.74 -2.13
C PHE A 79 -13.00 6.50 -2.71
N ILE A 80 -13.71 5.74 -1.88
CA ILE A 80 -14.50 4.59 -2.33
C ILE A 80 -15.57 5.02 -3.32
N LYS A 81 -16.32 6.07 -3.00
CA LYS A 81 -17.32 6.64 -3.92
C LYS A 81 -16.69 7.09 -5.24
N TYR A 82 -15.56 7.79 -5.18
CA TYR A 82 -14.83 8.20 -6.38
C TYR A 82 -14.43 7.00 -7.27
N VAL A 83 -14.04 5.88 -6.68
CA VAL A 83 -13.73 4.64 -7.43
C VAL A 83 -15.00 4.05 -8.08
N ASP A 84 -16.14 4.07 -7.40
CA ASP A 84 -17.41 3.60 -7.96
C ASP A 84 -17.85 4.49 -9.14
N ASP A 85 -17.83 5.81 -8.94
CA ASP A 85 -18.15 6.79 -9.97
C ASP A 85 -17.18 6.65 -11.19
N TYR A 86 -15.91 6.29 -10.95
CA TYR A 86 -14.92 6.01 -12.00
C TYR A 86 -15.26 4.76 -12.82
N ILE A 87 -15.66 3.68 -12.15
CA ILE A 87 -16.06 2.42 -12.82
C ILE A 87 -17.28 2.66 -13.70
N GLU A 88 -18.27 3.40 -13.21
CA GLU A 88 -19.47 3.76 -13.95
C GLU A 88 -19.14 4.65 -15.16
N CYS A 89 -18.37 5.73 -14.93
CA CYS A 89 -17.99 6.69 -15.97
C CYS A 89 -17.27 6.01 -17.16
N PHE A 90 -16.38 5.06 -16.90
CA PHE A 90 -15.65 4.33 -17.93
C PHE A 90 -16.26 2.99 -18.31
N THR A 91 -17.45 2.65 -17.77
CA THR A 91 -18.17 1.39 -18.06
C THR A 91 -17.26 0.16 -17.91
N ILE A 92 -16.49 0.13 -16.82
CA ILE A 92 -15.54 -0.96 -16.54
C ILE A 92 -16.30 -2.12 -15.92
N HIS A 93 -16.11 -3.34 -16.44
CA HIS A 93 -16.78 -4.53 -15.93
C HIS A 93 -15.77 -5.57 -15.40
N PRO A 94 -15.32 -5.46 -14.13
CA PRO A 94 -14.50 -6.49 -13.50
C PRO A 94 -15.24 -7.82 -13.38
N ARG A 95 -14.56 -8.91 -13.74
CA ARG A 95 -14.98 -10.27 -13.37
C ARG A 95 -14.53 -10.54 -11.95
N TYR A 96 -15.43 -10.28 -11.02
CA TYR A 96 -15.22 -10.55 -9.60
C TYR A 96 -15.12 -12.03 -9.30
N LEU A 97 -14.68 -12.36 -8.08
CA LEU A 97 -14.54 -13.73 -7.59
C LEU A 97 -13.70 -14.62 -8.53
N THR A 98 -12.76 -14.02 -9.26
CA THR A 98 -11.90 -14.71 -10.22
C THR A 98 -10.45 -14.61 -9.78
N VAL A 99 -9.90 -15.71 -9.27
CA VAL A 99 -8.54 -15.77 -8.73
C VAL A 99 -7.58 -16.29 -9.79
N VAL A 100 -6.56 -15.52 -10.13
CA VAL A 100 -5.46 -16.04 -10.97
C VAL A 100 -4.55 -16.92 -10.13
N GLU A 101 -4.42 -18.18 -10.51
CA GLU A 101 -3.64 -19.18 -9.77
C GLU A 101 -2.23 -19.36 -10.38
N SER A 102 -2.12 -19.24 -11.71
CA SER A 102 -0.82 -19.25 -12.37
C SER A 102 -0.85 -18.56 -13.73
N SER A 103 0.29 -18.03 -14.15
CA SER A 103 0.51 -17.52 -15.50
C SER A 103 1.92 -17.82 -15.98
N THR A 104 2.05 -18.29 -17.22
CA THR A 104 3.31 -18.55 -17.92
C THR A 104 3.28 -17.91 -19.30
N TYR A 105 4.41 -17.43 -19.79
CA TYR A 105 4.52 -16.99 -21.18
C TYR A 105 4.94 -18.15 -22.08
N ASP A 106 4.16 -18.40 -23.13
CA ASP A 106 4.48 -19.35 -24.20
C ASP A 106 5.25 -18.61 -25.30
N PHE A 107 6.54 -18.90 -25.45
CA PHE A 107 7.40 -18.28 -26.45
C PHE A 107 7.11 -18.76 -27.88
N ASN A 108 6.63 -19.99 -28.04
CA ASN A 108 6.30 -20.54 -29.35
C ASN A 108 4.98 -19.92 -29.84
N GLY A 109 3.99 -19.84 -28.95
CA GLY A 109 2.69 -19.24 -29.22
C GLY A 109 2.65 -17.72 -29.17
N LYS A 110 3.65 -17.07 -28.56
CA LYS A 110 3.71 -15.62 -28.29
C LYS A 110 2.47 -15.10 -27.53
N TYR A 111 2.06 -15.84 -26.49
CA TYR A 111 0.95 -15.45 -25.63
C TYR A 111 1.22 -15.85 -24.18
N TRP A 112 0.53 -15.19 -23.26
CA TRP A 112 0.40 -15.60 -21.87
C TRP A 112 -0.67 -16.67 -21.75
N SER A 113 -0.30 -17.82 -21.17
CA SER A 113 -1.24 -18.84 -20.70
C SER A 113 -1.54 -18.57 -19.23
N ILE A 114 -2.79 -18.26 -18.90
CA ILE A 114 -3.21 -17.92 -17.54
C ILE A 114 -4.29 -18.89 -17.08
N MET A 115 -4.07 -19.52 -15.94
CA MET A 115 -5.08 -20.34 -15.25
C MET A 115 -5.68 -19.52 -14.11
N ALA A 116 -6.99 -19.36 -14.14
CA ALA A 116 -7.76 -18.72 -13.09
C ALA A 116 -8.88 -19.65 -12.59
N ARG A 117 -9.38 -19.37 -11.39
CA ARG A 117 -10.52 -20.04 -10.79
C ARG A 117 -11.65 -19.03 -10.59
N ASP A 118 -12.80 -19.31 -11.17
CA ASP A 118 -14.06 -18.65 -10.84
C ASP A 118 -14.57 -19.28 -9.53
N MET A 119 -14.50 -18.51 -8.44
CA MET A 119 -14.89 -18.92 -7.11
C MET A 119 -16.40 -18.96 -6.92
N ALA A 120 -17.18 -18.24 -7.75
CA ALA A 120 -18.63 -18.28 -7.70
C ALA A 120 -19.17 -19.58 -8.32
N LYS A 121 -18.54 -20.03 -9.41
CA LYS A 121 -18.93 -21.26 -10.13
C LYS A 121 -18.11 -22.48 -9.74
N CYS A 122 -17.05 -22.31 -8.96
CA CYS A 122 -16.07 -23.35 -8.63
C CYS A 122 -15.41 -23.99 -9.87
N THR A 123 -15.25 -23.24 -10.96
CA THR A 123 -14.71 -23.74 -12.23
C THR A 123 -13.35 -23.11 -12.57
N ILE A 124 -12.51 -23.88 -13.26
CA ILE A 124 -11.26 -23.35 -13.83
C ILE A 124 -11.55 -22.65 -15.15
N VAL A 125 -10.99 -21.46 -15.31
CA VAL A 125 -11.03 -20.66 -16.54
C VAL A 125 -9.61 -20.46 -17.04
N ASN A 126 -9.34 -20.92 -18.26
CA ASN A 126 -8.04 -20.76 -18.91
C ASN A 126 -8.10 -19.65 -19.95
N TYR A 127 -7.23 -18.65 -19.80
CA TYR A 127 -7.08 -17.53 -20.71
C TYR A 127 -5.81 -17.67 -21.56
N ARG A 128 -5.89 -17.27 -22.82
CA ARG A 128 -4.75 -16.93 -23.67
C ARG A 128 -4.77 -15.43 -23.91
N ALA A 129 -3.74 -14.72 -23.44
CA ALA A 129 -3.66 -13.28 -23.56
C ALA A 129 -2.40 -12.83 -24.31
N LYS A 130 -2.51 -11.88 -25.26
CA LYS A 130 -1.30 -11.29 -25.86
C LYS A 130 -0.53 -10.45 -24.84
N PHE A 131 -1.24 -9.78 -23.94
CA PHE A 131 -0.66 -8.94 -22.90
C PHE A 131 -1.22 -9.27 -21.52
N LEU A 132 -0.36 -9.17 -20.50
CA LEU A 132 -0.71 -9.33 -19.10
C LEU A 132 -0.32 -8.06 -18.32
N VAL A 133 -1.30 -7.47 -17.66
CA VAL A 133 -1.12 -6.38 -16.71
C VAL A 133 -1.29 -6.92 -15.30
N VAL A 134 -0.23 -6.82 -14.51
CA VAL A 134 -0.22 -7.22 -13.10
C VAL A 134 -0.61 -6.01 -12.26
N ALA A 135 -1.85 -5.96 -11.78
CA ALA A 135 -2.40 -4.89 -10.95
C ALA A 135 -2.93 -5.40 -9.60
N SER A 136 -2.38 -6.52 -9.11
CA SER A 136 -2.84 -7.22 -7.90
C SER A 136 -2.39 -6.57 -6.58
N GLY A 137 -1.64 -5.47 -6.65
CA GLY A 137 -1.12 -4.72 -5.51
C GLY A 137 0.10 -5.35 -4.82
N GLU A 138 0.75 -4.53 -3.98
CA GLU A 138 1.85 -4.97 -3.11
C GLU A 138 1.35 -5.40 -1.72
N ASN A 139 0.19 -4.88 -1.30
CA ASN A 139 -0.38 -5.11 0.02
C ASN A 139 -1.41 -6.23 0.00
N SER A 140 -1.00 -7.45 -0.34
CA SER A 140 -1.92 -8.55 -0.63
C SER A 140 -2.13 -9.50 0.54
N VAL A 141 -1.04 -9.93 1.19
CA VAL A 141 -1.04 -10.90 2.30
C VAL A 141 -0.42 -10.27 3.54
N GLU A 142 -1.05 -10.48 4.68
CA GLU A 142 -0.62 -9.94 5.97
C GLU A 142 0.77 -10.45 6.33
N ASN A 143 1.62 -9.58 6.89
CA ASN A 143 2.96 -9.96 7.32
C ASN A 143 3.04 -10.00 8.83
N ILE A 144 2.60 -11.10 9.46
CA ILE A 144 2.81 -11.33 10.89
C ILE A 144 4.19 -12.00 11.08
N PRO A 145 5.14 -11.37 11.78
CA PRO A 145 6.45 -11.96 12.02
C PRO A 145 6.34 -13.14 12.99
N VAL A 146 7.27 -14.09 12.87
CA VAL A 146 7.45 -15.13 13.88
C VAL A 146 8.08 -14.48 15.11
N VAL A 147 7.34 -14.44 16.21
CA VAL A 147 7.80 -13.92 17.51
C VAL A 147 7.78 -15.07 18.52
N PRO A 148 8.89 -15.38 19.20
CA PRO A 148 8.92 -16.47 20.17
C PRO A 148 7.87 -16.31 21.27
N GLY A 149 6.99 -17.31 21.44
CA GLY A 149 5.95 -17.33 22.46
C GLY A 149 4.65 -16.61 22.08
N LEU A 150 4.51 -16.11 20.85
CA LEU A 150 3.28 -15.48 20.36
C LEU A 150 2.07 -16.44 20.41
N GLU A 151 2.31 -17.73 20.15
CA GLU A 151 1.33 -18.81 20.25
C GLU A 151 0.76 -18.98 21.67
N ASN A 152 1.50 -18.52 22.69
CA ASN A 152 1.10 -18.56 24.09
C ASN A 152 0.51 -17.22 24.57
N PHE A 153 0.33 -16.24 23.69
CA PHE A 153 -0.29 -14.97 24.05
C PHE A 153 -1.78 -15.17 24.35
N SER A 154 -2.19 -14.91 25.59
CA SER A 154 -3.56 -15.14 26.04
C SER A 154 -4.50 -13.94 25.81
N GLY A 155 -4.01 -12.88 25.18
CA GLY A 155 -4.80 -11.72 24.77
C GLY A 155 -5.23 -11.76 23.30
N VAL A 156 -5.76 -10.65 22.80
CA VAL A 156 -6.18 -10.52 21.39
C VAL A 156 -4.99 -10.10 20.52
N ALA A 157 -4.61 -10.92 19.54
CA ALA A 157 -3.55 -10.57 18.58
C ALA A 157 -4.15 -10.48 17.17
N ILE A 158 -4.09 -9.30 16.55
CA ILE A 158 -4.64 -9.06 15.21
C ILE A 158 -3.64 -8.35 14.31
N HIS A 159 -3.79 -8.51 13.00
CA HIS A 159 -3.11 -7.67 12.03
C HIS A 159 -3.88 -6.36 11.78
N SER A 160 -3.17 -5.32 11.35
CA SER A 160 -3.75 -4.00 11.02
C SER A 160 -4.89 -4.03 9.98
N SER A 161 -4.98 -5.08 9.16
CA SER A 161 -6.08 -5.33 8.21
C SER A 161 -7.42 -5.62 8.91
N CYS A 162 -7.37 -6.21 10.10
CA CYS A 162 -8.54 -6.56 10.91
C CYS A 162 -8.93 -5.45 11.89
N TYR A 163 -8.05 -4.46 12.11
CA TYR A 163 -8.32 -3.33 12.98
C TYR A 163 -9.34 -2.37 12.34
N LYS A 164 -10.33 -1.93 13.13
CA LYS A 164 -11.40 -1.02 12.67
C LYS A 164 -11.41 0.32 13.40
N SER A 165 -11.44 0.28 14.73
CA SER A 165 -11.51 1.46 15.58
C SER A 165 -10.89 1.17 16.94
N GLY A 166 -10.40 2.23 17.59
CA GLY A 166 -9.83 2.17 18.94
C GLY A 166 -10.88 2.04 20.03
N ILE A 167 -12.17 2.25 19.70
CA ILE A 167 -13.28 2.26 20.67
C ILE A 167 -13.37 0.97 21.49
N ASP A 168 -13.13 -0.19 20.86
CA ASP A 168 -13.21 -1.51 21.49
C ASP A 168 -12.05 -1.80 22.47
N TYR A 169 -11.06 -0.89 22.52
CA TYR A 169 -9.84 -1.03 23.30
C TYR A 169 -9.74 -0.04 24.45
N SER A 170 -10.77 0.77 24.70
CA SER A 170 -10.82 1.71 25.82
C SER A 170 -10.47 1.02 27.16
N GLY A 171 -9.55 1.61 27.91
CA GLY A 171 -9.04 1.10 29.18
C GLY A 171 -8.12 -0.13 29.10
N ARG A 172 -7.88 -0.70 27.92
CA ARG A 172 -7.01 -1.87 27.74
C ARG A 172 -5.56 -1.47 27.49
N ASN A 173 -4.63 -2.34 27.87
CA ASN A 173 -3.22 -2.20 27.49
C ASN A 173 -3.00 -2.76 26.09
N VAL A 174 -2.67 -1.91 25.12
CA VAL A 174 -2.52 -2.32 23.71
C VAL A 174 -1.13 -2.02 23.19
N LEU A 175 -0.50 -3.04 22.61
CA LEU A 175 0.79 -2.91 21.93
C LEU A 175 0.61 -2.90 20.42
N VAL A 176 1.04 -1.82 19.77
CA VAL A 176 1.14 -1.75 18.31
C VAL A 176 2.56 -2.11 17.88
N ILE A 177 2.69 -3.11 17.00
CA ILE A 177 3.99 -3.56 16.49
C ILE A 177 4.21 -3.02 15.10
N GLY A 178 5.16 -2.08 14.96
CA GLY A 178 5.52 -1.48 13.68
C GLY A 178 5.20 0.02 13.64
N SER A 179 6.10 0.76 13.01
CA SER A 179 6.11 2.23 13.01
C SER A 179 5.90 2.85 11.63
N GLY A 180 5.29 2.11 10.70
CA GLY A 180 4.82 2.67 9.42
C GLY A 180 3.57 3.54 9.60
N ASN A 181 3.04 4.08 8.50
CA ASN A 181 1.83 4.92 8.53
C ASN A 181 0.65 4.25 9.28
N SER A 182 0.33 2.99 8.96
CA SER A 182 -0.72 2.24 9.68
C SER A 182 -0.43 2.12 11.17
N GLY A 183 0.84 1.88 11.55
CA GLY A 183 1.23 1.76 12.95
C GLY A 183 1.00 3.06 13.71
N MET A 184 1.49 4.19 13.18
CA MET A 184 1.30 5.49 13.83
C MET A 184 -0.18 5.91 13.89
N GLU A 185 -0.94 5.67 12.83
CA GLU A 185 -2.37 5.99 12.79
C GLU A 185 -3.17 5.16 13.80
N ILE A 186 -2.95 3.85 13.85
CA ILE A 186 -3.63 2.96 14.80
C ILE A 186 -3.24 3.32 16.22
N THR A 187 -1.97 3.60 16.48
CA THR A 187 -1.49 3.98 17.82
C THR A 187 -2.14 5.29 18.28
N TYR A 188 -2.26 6.28 17.40
CA TYR A 188 -2.96 7.51 17.72
C TYR A 188 -4.45 7.27 17.98
N ASP A 189 -5.10 6.43 17.17
CA ASP A 189 -6.51 6.13 17.30
C ASP A 189 -6.85 5.42 18.62
N LEU A 190 -6.06 4.39 18.98
CA LEU A 190 -6.14 3.68 20.25
C LEU A 190 -6.01 4.64 21.43
N ALA A 191 -4.96 5.47 21.43
CA ALA A 191 -4.71 6.43 22.51
C ALA A 191 -5.82 7.49 22.61
N SER A 192 -6.37 7.93 21.48
CA SER A 192 -7.47 8.89 21.43
C SER A 192 -8.79 8.32 21.95
N HIS A 193 -8.97 7.00 21.87
CA HIS A 193 -10.13 6.28 22.42
C HIS A 193 -9.90 5.72 23.84
N GLY A 194 -8.83 6.16 24.52
CA GLY A 194 -8.60 5.84 25.94
C GLY A 194 -7.92 4.49 26.19
N ALA A 195 -7.32 3.86 25.18
CA ALA A 195 -6.46 2.70 25.39
C ALA A 195 -5.08 3.11 25.94
N ASN A 196 -4.56 2.32 26.89
CA ASN A 196 -3.18 2.47 27.38
C ASN A 196 -2.23 1.93 26.30
N THR A 197 -1.73 2.84 25.46
CA THR A 197 -1.13 2.46 24.18
C THR A 197 0.40 2.49 24.23
N SER A 198 1.01 1.41 23.74
CA SER A 198 2.44 1.31 23.47
C SER A 198 2.69 1.04 21.99
N ILE A 199 3.83 1.48 21.47
CA ILE A 199 4.28 1.19 20.11
C ILE A 199 5.71 0.66 20.08
N VAL A 200 5.96 -0.34 19.25
CA VAL A 200 7.31 -0.84 18.95
C VAL A 200 7.89 -0.13 17.73
N ILE A 201 8.98 0.61 17.95
CA ILE A 201 9.76 1.29 16.91
C ILE A 201 11.15 0.66 16.87
N ARG A 202 11.34 -0.29 15.96
CA ARG A 202 12.58 -1.10 15.88
C ARG A 202 13.67 -0.52 14.97
N SER A 203 13.32 0.47 14.14
CA SER A 203 14.21 0.98 13.10
C SER A 203 14.01 2.49 12.95
N PRO A 204 15.06 3.23 12.53
CA PRO A 204 14.95 4.66 12.31
C PRO A 204 13.83 4.98 11.32
N ILE A 205 13.10 6.08 11.53
CA ILE A 205 12.03 6.56 10.64
C ILE A 205 12.13 8.07 10.43
N HIS A 206 11.73 8.54 9.25
CA HIS A 206 11.45 9.95 9.04
C HIS A 206 10.00 10.21 9.40
N VAL A 207 9.75 11.27 10.18
CA VAL A 207 8.41 11.73 10.53
C VAL A 207 8.18 13.08 9.87
N MET A 208 7.06 13.21 9.15
CA MET A 208 6.72 14.36 8.32
C MET A 208 5.26 14.74 8.55
N THR A 209 4.92 16.01 8.31
CA THR A 209 3.51 16.39 8.16
C THR A 209 3.07 16.15 6.72
N LYS A 210 1.76 16.06 6.52
CA LYS A 210 1.15 15.92 5.18
C LYS A 210 1.45 17.14 4.29
N GLU A 211 1.62 18.32 4.86
CA GLU A 211 2.00 19.55 4.16
C GLU A 211 3.45 19.50 3.68
N LEU A 212 4.37 19.00 4.51
CA LEU A 212 5.77 18.80 4.12
C LEU A 212 5.90 17.79 2.98
N ILE A 213 5.15 16.69 3.03
CA ILE A 213 5.12 15.73 1.91
C ILE A 213 4.54 16.36 0.64
N ARG A 214 3.46 17.13 0.75
CA ARG A 214 2.86 17.85 -0.40
C ARG A 214 3.86 18.84 -1.02
N LEU A 215 4.57 19.60 -0.19
CA LEU A 215 5.63 20.52 -0.62
C LEU A 215 6.75 19.75 -1.33
N GLY A 216 7.26 18.69 -0.70
CA GLY A 216 8.30 17.84 -1.26
C GLY A 216 7.93 17.31 -2.64
N MET A 217 6.74 16.73 -2.77
CA MET A 217 6.22 16.21 -4.03
C MET A 217 6.08 17.28 -5.11
N THR A 218 5.68 18.50 -4.74
CA THR A 218 5.61 19.64 -5.68
C THR A 218 7.00 20.04 -6.17
N LEU A 219 7.98 20.09 -5.28
CA LEU A 219 9.34 20.52 -5.59
C LEU A 219 10.14 19.52 -6.42
N VAL A 220 9.79 18.22 -6.43
CA VAL A 220 10.49 17.21 -7.24
C VAL A 220 10.48 17.53 -8.74
N HIS A 221 9.49 18.30 -9.21
CA HIS A 221 9.45 18.73 -10.60
C HIS A 221 10.46 19.83 -10.95
N TYR A 222 11.06 20.47 -9.95
CA TYR A 222 11.89 21.66 -10.11
C TYR A 222 13.30 21.52 -9.53
N LEU A 223 13.51 20.66 -8.53
CA LEU A 223 14.75 20.56 -7.77
C LEU A 223 15.26 19.12 -7.61
N PRO A 224 16.58 18.91 -7.43
CA PRO A 224 17.14 17.60 -7.09
C PRO A 224 16.68 17.09 -5.71
N LEU A 225 16.48 15.78 -5.58
CA LEU A 225 15.96 15.14 -4.36
C LEU A 225 16.75 15.50 -3.09
N LYS A 226 18.08 15.55 -3.16
CA LYS A 226 18.93 15.87 -1.99
C LYS A 226 18.70 17.29 -1.45
N MET A 227 18.45 18.27 -2.34
CA MET A 227 18.16 19.63 -1.93
C MET A 227 16.79 19.72 -1.25
N ILE A 228 15.79 19.04 -1.83
CA ILE A 228 14.45 18.96 -1.26
C ILE A 228 14.49 18.27 0.11
N ASP A 229 15.20 17.15 0.22
CA ASP A 229 15.36 16.42 1.49
C ASP A 229 16.00 17.29 2.57
N GLY A 230 17.03 18.07 2.25
CA GLY A 230 17.63 19.02 3.21
C GLY A 230 16.63 20.04 3.73
N LEU A 231 15.84 20.65 2.83
CA LEU A 231 14.77 21.58 3.20
C LEU A 231 13.69 20.91 4.07
N LEU A 232 13.20 19.74 3.66
CA LEU A 232 12.17 19.00 4.39
C LEU A 232 12.64 18.60 5.78
N LEU A 233 13.89 18.14 5.92
CA LEU A 233 14.46 17.76 7.21
C LEU A 233 14.63 18.97 8.13
N MET A 234 15.04 20.13 7.60
CA MET A 234 15.11 21.38 8.37
C MET A 234 13.73 21.77 8.89
N MET A 235 12.71 21.78 8.03
CA MET A 235 11.34 22.11 8.43
C MET A 235 10.75 21.08 9.40
N ALA A 236 10.98 19.78 9.18
CA ALA A 236 10.57 18.73 10.09
C ALA A 236 11.25 18.86 11.46
N ASN A 237 12.51 19.30 11.50
CA ASN A 237 13.19 19.59 12.75
C ASN A 237 12.59 20.77 13.50
N PHE A 238 12.10 21.80 12.78
CA PHE A 238 11.38 22.90 13.39
C PHE A 238 10.04 22.46 14.00
N VAL A 239 9.29 21.60 13.29
CA VAL A 239 7.98 21.11 13.75
C VAL A 239 8.09 20.09 14.89
N PHE A 240 8.97 19.10 14.74
CA PHE A 240 9.04 17.95 15.64
C PHE A 240 10.21 18.03 16.62
N GLY A 241 11.21 18.88 16.41
CA GLY A 241 12.44 18.89 17.21
C GLY A 241 13.21 17.56 17.10
N ASP A 242 14.07 17.33 18.09
CA ASP A 242 14.75 16.06 18.26
C ASP A 242 13.83 15.04 18.98
N LEU A 243 13.60 13.91 18.32
CA LEU A 243 12.78 12.80 18.83
C LEU A 243 13.63 11.65 19.38
N SER A 244 14.97 11.75 19.34
CA SER A 244 15.90 10.71 19.79
C SER A 244 15.65 10.34 21.27
N ARG A 245 15.38 11.35 22.11
CA ARG A 245 15.02 11.20 23.53
C ARG A 245 13.76 10.38 23.77
N HIS A 246 12.90 10.24 22.75
CA HIS A 246 11.68 9.43 22.78
C HIS A 246 11.84 8.09 22.03
N GLY A 247 13.08 7.69 21.73
CA GLY A 247 13.38 6.42 21.04
C GLY A 247 13.14 6.44 19.54
N ILE A 248 12.97 7.62 18.92
CA ILE A 248 12.76 7.77 17.47
C ILE A 248 13.99 8.42 16.84
N THR A 249 14.75 7.63 16.10
CA THR A 249 15.93 8.09 15.35
C THR A 249 15.60 8.25 13.86
N ARG A 250 16.36 9.10 13.16
CA ARG A 250 16.21 9.33 11.72
C ARG A 250 17.18 8.46 10.92
N PRO A 251 16.78 7.96 9.73
CA PRO A 251 17.70 7.36 8.77
C PRO A 251 18.75 8.36 8.27
N GLU A 252 19.88 7.84 7.76
CA GLU A 252 20.96 8.64 7.16
C GLU A 252 20.52 9.34 5.87
N ASN A 253 19.90 8.60 4.95
CA ASN A 253 19.36 9.16 3.71
C ASN A 253 18.08 9.95 4.00
N GLY A 254 17.89 11.07 3.30
CA GLY A 254 16.68 11.88 3.40
C GLY A 254 15.40 11.15 2.94
N PRO A 255 14.22 11.68 3.29
CA PRO A 255 12.95 10.98 3.13
C PRO A 255 12.60 10.63 1.67
N LEU A 256 12.87 11.50 0.70
CA LEU A 256 12.57 11.26 -0.71
C LEU A 256 13.62 10.37 -1.37
N VAL A 257 14.91 10.57 -1.06
CA VAL A 257 15.99 9.69 -1.53
C VAL A 257 15.78 8.26 -1.01
N LEU A 258 15.51 8.10 0.28
CA LEU A 258 15.24 6.80 0.89
C LEU A 258 14.06 6.09 0.21
N LYS A 259 12.98 6.82 -0.10
CA LYS A 259 11.85 6.28 -0.83
C LYS A 259 12.23 5.84 -2.24
N SER A 260 13.01 6.65 -2.97
CA SER A 260 13.44 6.32 -4.32
C SER A 260 14.34 5.07 -4.37
N GLU A 261 15.22 4.89 -3.39
CA GLU A 261 16.21 3.80 -3.38
C GLU A 261 15.65 2.50 -2.81
N THR A 262 14.82 2.59 -1.77
CA THR A 262 14.37 1.42 -0.99
C THR A 262 12.88 1.15 -1.08
N GLY A 263 12.09 2.09 -1.62
CA GLY A 263 10.63 2.10 -1.55
C GLY A 263 10.07 2.50 -0.18
N ARG A 264 10.92 2.66 0.85
CA ARG A 264 10.49 2.96 2.21
C ARG A 264 10.16 4.44 2.33
N SER A 265 8.90 4.74 2.61
CA SER A 265 8.41 6.10 2.70
C SER A 265 8.53 6.67 4.12
N ALA A 266 8.57 8.01 4.22
CA ALA A 266 8.43 8.70 5.48
C ALA A 266 7.04 8.46 6.09
N VAL A 267 6.98 8.52 7.42
CA VAL A 267 5.77 8.39 8.20
C VAL A 267 5.09 9.75 8.29
N ILE A 268 3.79 9.79 8.01
CA ILE A 268 3.00 11.01 8.06
C ILE A 268 2.32 11.07 9.42
N ASP A 269 2.75 12.01 10.26
CA ASP A 269 2.21 12.16 11.60
C ASP A 269 0.78 12.71 11.55
N VAL A 270 -0.09 12.09 12.34
CA VAL A 270 -1.49 12.50 12.53
C VAL A 270 -1.76 13.00 13.96
N GLY A 271 -0.69 13.29 14.72
CA GLY A 271 -0.72 13.67 16.13
C GLY A 271 -0.08 12.64 17.07
N THR A 272 0.39 11.51 16.55
CA THR A 272 1.03 10.44 17.34
C THR A 272 2.27 10.96 18.05
N ILE A 273 3.10 11.77 17.38
CA ILE A 273 4.30 12.35 17.99
C ILE A 273 3.97 13.25 19.18
N GLY A 274 2.89 14.04 19.09
CA GLY A 274 2.44 14.87 20.21
C GLY A 274 2.09 14.03 21.44
N LEU A 275 1.43 12.89 21.25
CA LEU A 275 1.08 11.98 22.35
C LEU A 275 2.30 11.23 22.91
N ILE A 276 3.28 10.88 22.07
CA ILE A 276 4.56 10.30 22.51
C ILE A 276 5.35 11.30 23.36
N LYS A 277 5.44 12.57 22.92
CA LYS A 277 6.15 13.62 23.65
C LYS A 277 5.57 13.90 25.04
N ASN A 278 4.28 13.68 25.21
CA ASN A 278 3.54 13.88 26.45
C ASN A 278 3.39 12.58 27.25
N ASP A 279 4.18 11.54 26.95
CA ASP A 279 4.19 10.23 27.62
C ASP A 279 2.83 9.50 27.65
N LYS A 280 1.87 9.91 26.80
CA LYS A 280 0.57 9.24 26.63
C LYS A 280 0.69 7.97 25.79
N ILE A 281 1.71 7.89 24.93
CA ILE A 281 2.07 6.69 24.16
C ILE A 281 3.49 6.30 24.54
N LYS A 282 3.69 5.05 24.96
CA LYS A 282 5.02 4.55 25.33
C LYS A 282 5.71 3.93 24.11
N VAL A 283 6.97 4.30 23.88
CA VAL A 283 7.79 3.74 22.81
C VAL A 283 8.68 2.63 23.36
N HIS A 284 8.65 1.48 22.70
CA HIS A 284 9.49 0.32 23.01
C HIS A 284 10.38 -0.06 21.82
N GLY A 285 11.53 -0.66 22.15
CA GLY A 285 12.43 -1.26 21.17
C GLY A 285 11.93 -2.61 20.66
N ARG A 286 12.84 -3.42 20.12
CA ARG A 286 12.50 -4.74 19.56
C ARG A 286 11.93 -5.67 20.63
N ILE A 287 10.95 -6.49 20.27
CA ILE A 287 10.42 -7.57 21.11
C ILE A 287 11.40 -8.75 21.06
N THR A 288 11.73 -9.32 22.21
CA THR A 288 12.57 -10.52 22.33
C THR A 288 11.73 -11.78 22.51
N LYS A 289 10.73 -11.75 23.39
CA LYS A 289 9.89 -12.90 23.73
C LYS A 289 8.52 -12.49 24.27
N ILE A 290 7.53 -13.35 24.09
CA ILE A 290 6.19 -13.24 24.68
C ILE A 290 5.98 -14.41 25.66
N LYS A 291 5.43 -14.12 26.85
CA LYS A 291 5.09 -15.09 27.90
C LYS A 291 3.71 -14.77 28.46
N GLY A 292 2.66 -15.46 28.00
CA GLY A 292 1.29 -15.10 28.37
C GLY A 292 0.98 -13.68 27.91
N LYS A 293 0.54 -12.80 28.80
CA LYS A 293 0.33 -11.37 28.50
C LYS A 293 1.59 -10.49 28.60
N ILE A 294 2.68 -11.03 29.13
CA ILE A 294 3.91 -10.27 29.36
C ILE A 294 4.77 -10.32 28.09
N ILE A 295 5.19 -9.14 27.63
CA ILE A 295 6.05 -8.97 26.47
C ILE A 295 7.37 -8.40 26.94
N GLU A 296 8.44 -9.10 26.58
CA GLU A 296 9.82 -8.73 26.87
C GLU A 296 10.42 -7.96 25.68
N PHE A 297 11.09 -6.86 25.98
CA PHE A 297 11.73 -5.99 25.00
C PHE A 297 13.25 -6.00 25.16
N GLU A 298 13.95 -5.62 24.10
CA GLU A 298 15.40 -5.40 24.11
C GLU A 298 15.79 -4.45 25.25
N GLY A 299 16.85 -4.84 26.00
CA GLY A 299 17.23 -4.17 27.23
C GLY A 299 16.54 -4.70 28.50
N GLY A 300 15.80 -5.81 28.41
CA GLY A 300 15.25 -6.53 29.57
C GLY A 300 14.00 -5.88 30.18
N LYS A 301 13.40 -4.89 29.52
CA LYS A 301 12.13 -4.30 29.97
C LYS A 301 10.98 -5.25 29.68
N GLU A 302 10.04 -5.34 30.60
CA GLU A 302 8.81 -6.15 30.43
C GLU A 302 7.57 -5.27 30.63
N ALA A 303 6.51 -5.55 29.89
CA ALA A 303 5.19 -4.95 30.12
C ALA A 303 4.06 -5.92 29.75
N SER A 304 2.91 -5.79 30.42
CA SER A 304 1.74 -6.62 30.19
C SER A 304 0.75 -5.96 29.23
N PHE A 305 0.23 -6.73 28.28
CA PHE A 305 -0.72 -6.25 27.27
C PHE A 305 -1.93 -7.17 27.13
N ASP A 306 -3.10 -6.56 26.93
CA ASP A 306 -4.37 -7.24 26.67
C ASP A 306 -4.58 -7.50 25.18
N ALA A 307 -3.99 -6.66 24.32
CA ALA A 307 -4.04 -6.82 22.89
C ALA A 307 -2.73 -6.42 22.18
N ILE A 308 -2.50 -7.06 21.03
CA ILE A 308 -1.41 -6.77 20.10
C ILE A 308 -2.02 -6.45 18.74
N VAL A 309 -1.61 -5.32 18.15
CA VAL A 309 -1.94 -4.98 16.76
C VAL A 309 -0.66 -4.99 15.92
N PHE A 310 -0.54 -5.96 15.02
CA PHE A 310 0.56 -6.07 14.08
C PHE A 310 0.36 -5.08 12.92
N ALA A 311 1.07 -3.96 12.95
CA ALA A 311 1.21 -2.99 11.87
C ALA A 311 2.51 -3.24 11.07
N THR A 312 2.78 -4.51 10.80
CA THR A 312 4.04 -5.03 10.23
C THR A 312 4.03 -5.16 8.70
N GLY A 313 3.03 -4.54 8.06
CA GLY A 313 2.92 -4.43 6.61
C GLY A 313 2.38 -5.69 5.93
N TYR A 314 2.63 -5.78 4.63
CA TYR A 314 2.07 -6.82 3.79
C TYR A 314 3.13 -7.38 2.83
N LYS A 315 2.82 -8.51 2.21
CA LYS A 315 3.57 -9.12 1.11
C LYS A 315 2.74 -9.14 -0.16
N SER A 316 3.40 -8.94 -1.30
CA SER A 316 2.77 -9.12 -2.61
C SER A 316 2.65 -10.61 -2.94
N THR A 317 1.56 -11.00 -3.58
CA THR A 317 1.36 -12.35 -4.12
C THR A 317 1.73 -12.47 -5.59
N ALA A 318 2.13 -11.38 -6.27
CA ALA A 318 2.39 -11.41 -7.71
C ALA A 318 3.36 -12.54 -8.11
N ASN A 319 4.44 -12.72 -7.34
CA ASN A 319 5.46 -13.73 -7.62
C ASN A 319 4.99 -15.18 -7.36
N SER A 320 3.87 -15.42 -6.68
CA SER A 320 3.38 -16.79 -6.43
C SER A 320 2.68 -17.38 -7.64
N TRP A 321 2.02 -16.54 -8.45
CA TRP A 321 1.28 -16.97 -9.64
C TRP A 321 1.96 -16.55 -10.94
N LEU A 322 2.74 -15.46 -10.95
CA LEU A 322 3.48 -15.01 -12.12
C LEU A 322 4.81 -15.77 -12.27
N LYS A 323 4.83 -16.80 -13.11
CA LYS A 323 6.04 -17.57 -13.42
C LYS A 323 6.81 -16.87 -14.55
N VAL A 324 7.68 -15.93 -14.18
CA VAL A 324 8.61 -15.27 -15.11
C VAL A 324 9.92 -16.05 -15.12
N MET A 325 10.26 -16.72 -16.24
CA MET A 325 11.53 -17.47 -16.34
C MET A 325 12.78 -16.57 -16.45
N ASP A 326 12.61 -15.27 -16.69
CA ASP A 326 13.73 -14.32 -16.70
C ASP A 326 13.30 -12.93 -16.17
N LYS A 327 13.97 -12.43 -15.11
CA LYS A 327 13.73 -11.10 -14.53
C LYS A 327 13.93 -9.96 -15.56
N LYS A 328 14.53 -10.25 -16.72
CA LYS A 328 14.73 -9.33 -17.85
C LYS A 328 13.50 -9.12 -18.75
N LEU A 329 12.36 -9.78 -18.50
CA LEU A 329 11.12 -9.62 -19.30
C LEU A 329 10.45 -8.22 -19.21
N ALA A 330 11.10 -7.24 -18.57
CA ALA A 330 10.85 -5.84 -18.84
C ALA A 330 11.57 -5.42 -20.12
N LEU A 331 10.93 -5.59 -21.29
CA LEU A 331 11.51 -5.19 -22.59
C LEU A 331 12.08 -3.76 -22.56
N PRO A 332 13.28 -3.48 -23.11
CA PRO A 332 13.79 -2.12 -23.27
C PRO A 332 12.95 -1.31 -24.28
N LYS A 333 12.87 0.03 -24.07
CA LYS A 333 11.95 0.97 -24.74
C LYS A 333 11.86 0.86 -26.28
N LYS A 334 12.91 0.41 -26.97
CA LYS A 334 13.06 0.49 -28.43
C LYS A 334 12.59 -0.75 -29.21
N GLN A 335 12.22 -1.85 -28.56
CA GLN A 335 11.88 -3.13 -29.24
C GLN A 335 10.42 -3.57 -29.04
N LEU A 336 9.58 -2.71 -28.47
CA LEU A 336 8.19 -3.03 -28.18
C LEU A 336 7.30 -2.79 -29.41
N PRO A 337 6.35 -3.69 -29.74
CA PRO A 337 5.28 -3.40 -30.70
C PRO A 337 4.59 -2.06 -30.37
N VAL A 338 4.07 -1.35 -31.39
CA VAL A 338 3.45 -0.02 -31.23
C VAL A 338 2.38 0.00 -30.13
N LEU A 339 1.58 -1.07 -30.04
CA LEU A 339 0.57 -1.24 -29.01
C LEU A 339 1.19 -1.30 -27.60
N CYS A 340 2.30 -2.01 -27.43
CA CYS A 340 3.04 -2.08 -26.17
C CYS A 340 3.68 -0.74 -25.79
N GLN A 341 4.17 0.02 -26.77
CA GLN A 341 4.70 1.37 -26.53
C GLN A 341 3.58 2.30 -26.08
N LYS A 342 2.39 2.24 -26.70
CA LYS A 342 1.20 3.00 -26.29
C LYS A 342 0.75 2.60 -24.87
N ILE A 343 0.60 1.31 -24.58
CA ILE A 343 0.18 0.83 -23.25
C ILE A 343 1.20 1.27 -22.17
N ARG A 344 2.51 1.11 -22.42
CA ARG A 344 3.54 1.57 -21.49
C ARG A 344 3.60 3.09 -21.36
N TYR A 345 3.39 3.83 -22.45
CA TYR A 345 3.32 5.28 -22.41
C TYR A 345 2.16 5.76 -21.53
N LEU A 346 0.97 5.16 -21.71
CA LEU A 346 -0.20 5.43 -20.88
C LEU A 346 0.10 5.16 -19.41
N ILE A 347 0.67 4.00 -19.10
CA ILE A 347 1.06 3.64 -17.74
C ILE A 347 2.14 4.56 -17.17
N SER A 348 3.10 5.01 -17.99
CA SER A 348 4.11 5.97 -17.55
C SER A 348 3.51 7.35 -17.25
N LYS A 349 2.50 7.80 -18.01
CA LYS A 349 1.75 9.02 -17.68
C LYS A 349 0.95 8.88 -16.38
N MET A 350 0.38 7.71 -16.11
CA MET A 350 -0.24 7.42 -14.81
C MET A 350 0.78 7.52 -13.66
N LYS A 351 1.98 6.96 -13.84
CA LYS A 351 3.08 7.05 -12.86
C LYS A 351 3.57 8.49 -12.63
N SER A 352 3.58 9.33 -13.67
CA SER A 352 4.06 10.72 -13.58
C SER A 352 3.15 11.66 -12.77
N LYS A 353 1.85 11.34 -12.65
CA LYS A 353 0.89 12.12 -11.87
C LYS A 353 0.73 11.64 -10.43
N SER A 354 0.98 10.35 -10.16
CA SER A 354 0.84 9.75 -8.85
C SER A 354 2.18 9.17 -8.39
N PHE A 355 2.92 9.97 -7.63
CA PHE A 355 4.24 9.65 -7.02
C PHE A 355 4.22 8.45 -6.04
N TYR A 356 3.12 7.70 -6.00
CA TYR A 356 2.86 6.61 -5.06
C TYR A 356 2.27 5.36 -5.69
N PHE A 357 2.20 5.24 -7.02
CA PHE A 357 2.23 3.89 -7.59
C PHE A 357 3.70 3.42 -7.50
N PRO A 358 4.04 2.46 -6.63
CA PRO A 358 5.38 1.87 -6.60
C PRO A 358 5.78 1.50 -8.02
N ASP A 359 7.07 1.63 -8.32
CA ASP A 359 7.60 1.29 -9.65
C ASP A 359 7.25 -0.14 -10.11
N LYS A 360 6.94 -1.02 -9.15
CA LYS A 360 6.55 -2.42 -9.34
C LYS A 360 5.04 -2.67 -9.51
N ILE A 361 4.15 -1.70 -9.27
CA ILE A 361 2.68 -1.94 -9.30
C ILE A 361 2.06 -1.87 -10.70
N ASN A 362 2.73 -1.26 -11.66
CA ASN A 362 2.27 -1.23 -13.05
C ASN A 362 3.33 -1.81 -13.98
N THR A 363 3.72 -3.06 -13.78
CA THR A 363 4.52 -3.79 -14.77
C THR A 363 3.60 -4.43 -15.80
N VAL A 364 3.57 -3.84 -16.99
CA VAL A 364 3.13 -4.56 -18.18
C VAL A 364 4.23 -5.52 -18.56
N HIS A 365 3.92 -6.80 -18.47
CA HIS A 365 4.79 -7.82 -19.03
C HIS A 365 4.43 -7.97 -20.50
N CYS A 366 5.14 -7.20 -21.32
CA CYS A 366 5.19 -7.40 -22.76
C CYS A 366 6.35 -8.34 -23.03
N ALA A 367 6.08 -9.46 -23.67
CA ALA A 367 7.12 -10.29 -24.28
C ALA A 367 7.09 -10.04 -25.81
N PRO A 368 8.22 -10.26 -26.50
CA PRO A 368 8.42 -9.87 -27.90
C PRO A 368 7.54 -10.64 -28.91
#